data_AF-A0A081GQI7-F1
#
_entry.id   AF-A0A081GQI7-F1
#
_cell.length_a   1.000
_cell.length_b   1.000
_cell.length_c   1.000
_cell.angle_alpha   90.00
_cell.angle_beta   90.00
_cell.angle_gamma   90.00
#
_symmetry.space_group_name_H-M   'P 1'
#
loop_
_entity.id
_entity.type
_entity.pdbx_description
1 polymer ?
#
loop_
_entity_poly.entity_id
_entity_poly.type
_entity_poly.pdbx_seq_one_letter_code
_entity_poly.pdbx_strand_id
1 'polypeptide(L)'
;MIGLQPLRPVASTVRPSEGSSPSGPRLQAAGEWPEGSLALAERLHRQLSIGDRDWHAFKRQRPRRAAEQLAAALVQLLAADDPASAAATDARQRAIALLDHAQGWLRAEISDAGCPRHGR
;
A
#
# COMPACT_ATOMS: atom_id res chain seq x y z
N MET A 1 12.54 49.48 52.59
CA MET A 1 13.89 49.46 52.00
C MET A 1 13.98 48.28 51.06
N ILE A 2 13.73 48.52 49.76
CA ILE A 2 13.75 47.48 48.72
C ILE A 2 15.05 47.66 47.95
N GLY A 3 15.95 46.68 48.03
CA GLY A 3 17.26 46.71 47.37
C GLY A 3 17.13 46.31 45.90
N LEU A 4 17.51 47.21 44.98
CA LEU A 4 17.72 46.87 43.58
C LEU A 4 19.06 46.14 43.42
N GLN A 5 19.04 44.94 42.82
CA GLN A 5 20.24 44.28 42.31
C GLN A 5 20.43 44.63 40.82
N PRO A 6 21.67 44.79 40.33
CA PRO A 6 21.93 45.01 38.91
C PRO A 6 21.92 43.71 38.11
N LEU A 7 21.37 43.78 36.89
CA LEU A 7 21.32 42.68 35.92
C LEU A 7 22.69 42.45 35.26
N ARG A 8 23.14 41.19 35.19
CA ARG A 8 24.36 40.76 34.49
C ARG A 8 24.09 40.57 32.99
N PRO A 9 25.03 40.88 32.08
CA PRO A 9 24.86 40.58 30.66
C PRO A 9 25.09 39.09 30.38
N VAL A 10 24.22 38.49 29.57
CA VAL A 10 24.40 37.13 29.03
C VAL A 10 25.16 37.24 27.69
N ALA A 11 26.32 36.59 27.61
CA ALA A 11 27.05 36.46 26.36
C ALA A 11 26.32 35.46 25.44
N SER A 12 25.84 35.94 24.29
CA SER A 12 25.31 35.07 23.22
C SER A 12 26.47 34.46 22.45
N THR A 13 26.80 33.21 22.75
CA THR A 13 27.62 32.39 21.85
C THR A 13 26.73 31.81 20.77
N VAL A 14 26.81 32.37 19.56
CA VAL A 14 26.28 31.76 18.34
C VAL A 14 27.00 30.42 18.12
N ARG A 15 26.25 29.33 18.10
CA ARG A 15 26.72 28.01 17.63
C ARG A 15 26.81 28.03 16.09
N PRO A 16 27.89 27.51 15.48
CA PRO A 16 27.92 27.32 14.04
C PRO A 16 26.95 26.20 13.64
N SER A 17 26.24 26.43 12.53
CA SER A 17 25.38 25.47 11.86
C SER A 17 26.22 24.37 11.23
N GLU A 18 26.28 23.21 11.88
CA GLU A 18 26.79 21.98 11.26
C GLU A 18 25.76 21.48 10.24
N GLY A 19 26.27 21.25 9.03
CA GLY A 19 25.51 20.98 7.83
C GLY A 19 24.56 19.80 7.95
N SER A 20 23.41 19.93 7.30
CA SER A 20 22.55 18.81 6.94
C SER A 20 23.32 17.86 6.01
N SER A 21 23.96 16.85 6.60
CA SER A 21 24.36 15.65 5.89
C SER A 21 23.11 14.91 5.41
N PRO A 22 23.10 14.35 4.17
CA PRO A 22 21.98 13.54 3.70
C PRO A 22 21.89 12.29 4.56
N SER A 23 20.80 12.18 5.31
CA SER A 23 20.52 10.98 6.11
C SER A 23 20.43 9.78 5.17
N GLY A 24 21.31 8.79 5.39
CA GLY A 24 21.19 7.46 4.78
C GLY A 24 19.85 6.80 5.14
N PRO A 25 19.53 5.65 4.52
CA PRO A 25 18.22 5.03 4.66
C PRO A 25 17.95 4.72 6.14
N ARG A 26 17.04 5.50 6.73
CA ARG A 26 16.52 5.25 8.06
C ARG A 26 15.88 3.86 8.01
N LEU A 27 16.41 2.91 8.79
CA LEU A 27 15.75 1.64 9.07
C LEU A 27 14.30 1.98 9.43
N GLN A 28 13.37 1.63 8.56
CA GLN A 28 11.97 1.98 8.70
C GLN A 28 11.47 1.48 10.06
N ALA A 29 10.64 2.29 10.72
CA ALA A 29 10.07 1.90 12.00
C ALA A 29 9.37 0.55 11.85
N ALA A 30 9.69 -0.40 12.73
CA ALA A 30 9.13 -1.75 12.71
C ALA A 30 7.61 -1.67 12.91
N GLY A 31 6.86 -1.64 11.81
CA GLY A 31 5.41 -1.44 11.80
C GLY A 31 4.89 -0.58 10.65
N GLU A 32 5.74 0.13 9.92
CA GLU A 32 5.32 0.91 8.75
C GLU A 32 5.74 0.23 7.44
N TRP A 33 4.89 0.33 6.42
CA TRP A 33 5.22 -0.12 5.08
C TRP A 33 6.32 0.77 4.46
N PRO A 34 7.18 0.23 3.57
CA PRO A 34 8.14 1.03 2.84
C PRO A 34 7.51 2.18 2.08
N GLU A 35 8.18 3.33 2.13
CA GLU A 35 7.77 4.52 1.39
C GLU A 35 7.59 4.19 -0.10
N GLY A 36 6.47 4.63 -0.66
CA GLY A 36 6.11 4.37 -2.06
C GLY A 36 5.48 3.00 -2.33
N SER A 37 5.42 2.07 -1.36
CA SER A 37 4.84 0.73 -1.56
C SER A 37 3.41 0.79 -2.10
N LEU A 38 2.56 1.64 -1.50
CA LEU A 38 1.18 1.81 -1.94
C LEU A 38 1.10 2.32 -3.39
N ALA A 39 1.86 3.36 -3.73
CA ALA A 39 1.87 3.93 -5.08
C ALA A 39 2.35 2.91 -6.13
N LEU A 40 3.32 2.06 -5.79
CA LEU A 40 3.78 0.97 -6.64
C LEU A 40 2.67 -0.08 -6.85
N ALA A 41 2.01 -0.51 -5.77
CA ALA A 41 0.93 -1.49 -5.84
C ALA A 41 -0.26 -0.97 -6.65
N GLU A 42 -0.66 0.28 -6.45
CA GLU A 42 -1.74 0.90 -7.22
C GLU A 42 -1.39 1.01 -8.70
N ARG A 43 -0.15 1.39 -9.03
CA ARG A 43 0.31 1.46 -10.42
C ARG A 43 0.30 0.08 -11.06
N LEU A 44 0.80 -0.94 -10.37
CA LEU A 44 0.77 -2.32 -10.83
C LEU A 44 -0.68 -2.78 -11.05
N HIS A 45 -1.56 -2.53 -10.10
CA HIS A 45 -2.97 -2.89 -10.22
C HIS A 45 -3.60 -2.24 -11.46
N ARG A 46 -3.42 -0.93 -11.67
CA ARG A 46 -3.91 -0.25 -12.87
C ARG A 46 -3.37 -0.84 -14.18
N GLN A 47 -2.12 -1.30 -14.20
CA GLN A 47 -1.53 -1.94 -15.38
C GLN A 47 -2.09 -3.35 -15.65
N LEU A 48 -2.55 -4.04 -14.60
CA LEU A 48 -3.07 -5.40 -14.68
C LEU A 48 -4.59 -5.47 -14.77
N SER A 49 -5.30 -4.40 -14.40
CA SER A 49 -6.77 -4.34 -14.46
C SER A 49 -7.28 -4.65 -15.87
N ILE A 50 -8.19 -5.61 -15.97
CA ILE A 50 -8.83 -5.99 -17.22
C ILE A 50 -10.17 -5.27 -17.29
N GLY A 51 -10.19 -4.16 -18.03
CA GLY A 51 -11.43 -3.42 -18.29
C GLY A 51 -12.30 -4.06 -19.38
N ASP A 52 -13.49 -3.48 -19.61
CA ASP A 52 -14.50 -4.00 -20.55
C ASP A 52 -13.96 -4.24 -21.96
N ARG A 53 -13.07 -3.34 -22.45
CA ARG A 53 -12.48 -3.43 -23.79
C ARG A 53 -11.57 -4.66 -23.95
N ASP A 54 -10.89 -5.02 -22.88
CA ASP A 54 -9.89 -6.08 -22.84
C ASP A 54 -10.45 -7.41 -22.30
N TRP A 55 -11.66 -7.36 -21.74
CA TRP A 55 -12.35 -8.49 -21.15
C TRP A 55 -12.43 -9.67 -22.12
N HIS A 56 -12.93 -9.44 -23.33
CA HIS A 56 -13.11 -10.51 -24.31
C HIS A 56 -11.78 -11.20 -24.68
N ALA A 57 -10.67 -10.47 -24.68
CA ALA A 57 -9.36 -10.99 -24.99
C ALA A 57 -8.76 -11.81 -23.83
N PHE A 58 -9.02 -11.40 -22.58
CA PHE A 58 -8.26 -11.90 -21.42
C PHE A 58 -9.08 -12.68 -20.39
N LYS A 59 -10.41 -12.76 -20.53
CA LYS A 59 -11.30 -13.43 -19.55
C LYS A 59 -10.99 -14.90 -19.28
N ARG A 60 -10.33 -15.61 -20.21
CA ARG A 60 -9.90 -17.01 -20.04
C ARG A 60 -8.42 -17.16 -19.66
N GLN A 61 -7.67 -16.06 -19.63
CA GLN A 61 -6.25 -16.08 -19.27
C GLN A 61 -6.11 -16.13 -17.74
N ARG A 62 -6.15 -17.35 -17.21
CA ARG A 62 -6.08 -17.63 -15.77
C ARG A 62 -4.94 -16.89 -15.04
N PRO A 63 -3.69 -16.88 -15.56
CA PRO A 63 -2.61 -16.15 -14.89
C PRO A 63 -2.85 -14.65 -14.82
N ARG A 64 -3.46 -14.06 -15.87
CA ARG A 64 -3.72 -12.62 -15.93
C ARG A 64 -4.84 -12.20 -14.97
N ARG A 65 -5.91 -13.01 -14.90
CA ARG A 65 -6.97 -12.82 -13.89
C ARG A 65 -6.42 -12.95 -12.48
N ALA A 66 -5.60 -13.96 -12.20
CA ALA A 66 -4.98 -14.11 -10.90
C ALA A 66 -4.06 -12.91 -10.55
N ALA A 67 -3.22 -12.46 -11.48
CA ALA A 67 -2.31 -11.34 -11.26
C ALA A 67 -3.05 -10.03 -10.94
N GLU A 68 -4.15 -9.75 -11.62
CA GLU A 68 -5.03 -8.61 -11.33
C GLU A 68 -5.56 -8.65 -9.88
N GLN A 69 -6.08 -9.81 -9.45
CA GLN A 69 -6.61 -9.98 -8.09
C GLN A 69 -5.52 -9.87 -7.02
N LEU A 70 -4.33 -10.42 -7.27
CA LEU A 70 -3.18 -10.31 -6.37
C LEU A 70 -2.74 -8.86 -6.20
N ALA A 71 -2.69 -8.09 -7.29
CA ALA A 71 -2.34 -6.68 -7.22
C ALA A 71 -3.41 -5.87 -6.46
N ALA A 72 -4.69 -6.18 -6.65
CA ALA A 72 -5.77 -5.58 -5.86
C ALA A 72 -5.67 -5.92 -4.36
N ALA A 73 -5.33 -7.17 -4.02
CA ALA A 73 -5.14 -7.60 -2.64
C ALA A 73 -4.01 -6.83 -1.96
N LEU A 74 -2.90 -6.63 -2.68
CA LEU A 74 -1.77 -5.84 -2.19
C LEU A 74 -2.17 -4.39 -1.89
N VAL A 75 -2.99 -3.77 -2.74
CA VAL A 75 -3.52 -2.42 -2.48
C VAL A 75 -4.37 -2.39 -1.21
N GLN A 76 -5.22 -3.40 -0.96
CA GLN A 76 -6.03 -3.45 0.27
C GLN A 76 -5.15 -3.48 1.53
N LEU A 77 -4.10 -4.31 1.53
CA LEU A 77 -3.18 -4.42 2.67
C LEU A 77 -2.39 -3.13 2.90
N LEU A 78 -1.88 -2.51 1.83
CA LEU A 78 -1.02 -1.33 1.93
C LEU A 78 -1.79 -0.02 2.20
N ALA A 79 -3.06 0.07 1.78
CA ALA A 79 -3.86 1.29 1.91
C ALA A 79 -4.65 1.36 3.22
N ALA A 80 -5.08 0.20 3.74
CA ALA A 80 -6.15 0.16 4.72
C ALA A 80 -6.01 -0.93 5.80
N ASP A 81 -4.98 -1.79 5.74
CA ASP A 81 -4.68 -2.70 6.84
C ASP A 81 -3.63 -2.10 7.78
N ASP A 82 -3.70 -2.49 9.05
CA ASP A 82 -2.67 -2.19 10.04
C ASP A 82 -1.76 -3.43 10.19
N PRO A 83 -0.51 -3.38 9.72
CA PRO A 83 0.42 -4.51 9.81
C PRO A 83 0.80 -4.87 11.26
N ALA A 84 0.63 -3.96 12.22
CA ALA A 84 0.87 -4.23 13.64
C ALA A 84 -0.35 -4.86 14.34
N SER A 85 -1.54 -4.82 13.72
CA SER A 85 -2.77 -5.36 14.30
C SER A 85 -2.88 -6.88 14.13
N ALA A 86 -2.98 -7.59 15.25
CA ALA A 86 -3.24 -9.03 15.27
C ALA A 86 -4.68 -9.38 14.87
N ALA A 87 -5.64 -8.48 15.07
CA ALA A 87 -7.04 -8.70 14.72
C ALA A 87 -7.25 -8.54 13.20
N ALA A 88 -8.13 -9.37 12.63
CA ALA A 88 -8.50 -9.23 11.22
C ALA A 88 -9.28 -7.93 11.00
N THR A 89 -8.75 -7.05 10.15
CA THR A 89 -9.45 -5.85 9.68
C THR A 89 -10.31 -6.16 8.46
N ASP A 90 -11.25 -5.28 8.13
CA ASP A 90 -12.04 -5.42 6.89
C ASP A 90 -11.16 -5.41 5.64
N ALA A 91 -10.06 -4.63 5.65
CA ALA A 91 -9.10 -4.61 4.55
C ALA A 91 -8.39 -5.96 4.38
N ARG A 92 -8.00 -6.59 5.49
CA ARG A 92 -7.42 -7.94 5.51
C ARG A 92 -8.41 -8.97 4.99
N GLN A 93 -9.68 -8.90 5.40
CA GLN A 93 -10.71 -9.81 4.89
C GLN A 93 -10.94 -9.65 3.39
N ARG A 94 -10.97 -8.41 2.86
CA ARG A 94 -11.04 -8.16 1.41
C ARG A 94 -9.82 -8.70 0.68
N ALA A 95 -8.62 -8.52 1.24
CA ALA A 95 -7.39 -9.07 0.66
C ALA A 95 -7.42 -10.60 0.60
N ILE A 96 -7.90 -11.28 1.66
CA ILE A 96 -8.09 -12.74 1.68
C ILE A 96 -9.05 -13.18 0.59
N ALA A 97 -10.21 -12.54 0.44
CA ALA A 97 -11.17 -12.90 -0.60
C ALA A 97 -10.58 -12.77 -2.03
N LEU A 98 -9.76 -11.73 -2.26
CA LEU A 98 -9.04 -11.55 -3.53
C LEU A 98 -7.98 -12.64 -3.75
N LEU A 99 -7.27 -13.05 -2.70
CA LEU A 99 -6.29 -14.14 -2.75
C LEU A 99 -6.94 -15.48 -3.06
N ASP A 100 -8.07 -15.80 -2.44
CA ASP A 100 -8.81 -17.03 -2.71
C ASP A 100 -9.33 -17.06 -4.14
N HIS A 101 -9.83 -15.93 -4.64
CA HIS A 101 -10.25 -15.81 -6.03
C HIS A 101 -9.07 -15.97 -7.00
N ALA A 102 -7.91 -15.38 -6.70
CA ALA A 102 -6.68 -15.56 -7.48
C ALA A 102 -6.24 -17.03 -7.53
N GLN A 103 -6.27 -17.72 -6.38
CA GLN A 103 -5.96 -19.14 -6.30
C GLN A 103 -6.93 -19.97 -7.13
N GLY A 104 -8.24 -19.69 -7.06
CA GLY A 104 -9.25 -20.39 -7.85
C GLY A 104 -9.02 -20.23 -9.37
N TRP A 105 -8.57 -19.06 -9.82
CA TRP A 105 -8.14 -18.87 -11.22
C TRP A 105 -6.94 -19.75 -11.57
N LEU A 106 -5.89 -19.75 -10.74
CA LEU A 106 -4.67 -20.52 -10.99
C LEU A 106 -4.91 -22.03 -10.98
N ARG A 107 -5.77 -22.51 -10.07
CA ARG A 107 -6.16 -23.92 -9.95
C ARG A 107 -7.20 -24.35 -10.98
N ALA A 108 -7.69 -23.43 -11.81
CA ALA A 108 -8.76 -23.67 -12.77
C ALA A 108 -10.11 -24.07 -12.14
N GLU A 109 -10.31 -23.76 -10.85
CA GLU A 109 -11.55 -24.00 -10.11
C GLU A 109 -12.61 -22.95 -10.44
N ILE A 110 -12.17 -21.75 -10.83
CA ILE A 110 -13.02 -20.64 -11.25
C ILE A 110 -12.90 -20.49 -12.77
N SER A 111 -14.04 -20.28 -13.41
CA SER A 111 -14.13 -19.88 -14.81
C SER A 111 -14.93 -18.61 -14.92
N ASP A 112 -14.67 -17.85 -15.98
CA ASP A 112 -15.53 -16.73 -16.35
C ASP A 112 -16.98 -17.23 -16.46
N ALA A 113 -17.90 -16.59 -15.73
CA ALA A 113 -19.32 -16.93 -15.71
C ALA A 113 -20.00 -16.79 -17.09
N GLY A 114 -19.28 -16.24 -18.08
CA GLY A 114 -19.81 -15.94 -19.39
C GLY A 114 -20.62 -14.65 -19.37
N CYS A 115 -20.81 -14.02 -20.53
CA CYS A 115 -21.65 -12.84 -20.61
C CYS A 115 -23.11 -13.21 -20.26
N PRO A 116 -23.79 -12.49 -19.35
CA PRO A 116 -25.21 -12.71 -19.06
C PRO A 116 -26.17 -12.31 -20.20
N ARG A 117 -25.67 -12.14 -21.43
CA ARG A 117 -26.49 -11.87 -22.62
C ARG A 117 -25.95 -12.67 -23.80
N HIS A 118 -26.45 -13.89 -23.96
CA HIS A 118 -26.96 -14.41 -25.23
C HIS A 118 -27.98 -15.52 -24.92
N GLY A 119 -29.01 -15.16 -24.15
CA GLY A 119 -30.30 -15.85 -24.23
C GLY A 119 -31.06 -15.23 -25.39
N ARG A 120 -31.21 -15.98 -26.48
CA ARG A 120 -32.27 -15.72 -27.46
C ARG A 120 -33.41 -16.67 -27.15
#